data_AF-T0Y5V6-F1
#
_entry.id   AF-T0Y5V6-F1
#
_cell.length_a   1.000
_cell.length_b   1.000
_cell.length_c   1.000
_cell.angle_alpha   90.00
_cell.angle_beta   90.00
_cell.angle_gamma   90.00
#
_symmetry.space_group_name_H-M   'P 1'
#
loop_
_entity.id
_entity.type
_entity.pdbx_description
1 polymer ?
#
loop_
_entity_poly.entity_id
_entity_poly.type
_entity_poly.pdbx_seq_one_letter_code
_entity_poly.pdbx_strand_id
1 'polypeptide(L)'
;MSAGSVPGFLVGGPFARAAAAPPVPSVAAELTVSWSWHDPAGGLVAWKFENTGTRPATGLLFRNGYYFGNAFWPVYLAHPSFRTRWATSLSPLVDRGVAENAAPLGLVGFPGNRRIVAFLFTLAGGSSWSILEGGFSEAQPPEGAGVTPVTRRREGAFCIGFDPAQVTAWDQQTQTRLGGFAPNPPPSRPSR
;
A
#
# COMPACT_ATOMS: atom_id res chain seq x y z
N MET A 1 4.91 15.93 30.47
CA MET A 1 5.41 15.16 29.32
C MET A 1 4.93 15.85 28.06
N SER A 2 5.85 16.44 27.30
CA SER A 2 5.50 17.19 26.08
C SER A 2 4.98 16.22 25.02
N ALA A 3 3.79 16.46 24.48
CA ALA A 3 3.29 15.77 23.30
C ALA A 3 4.21 16.15 22.13
N GLY A 4 5.17 15.29 21.82
CA GLY A 4 6.02 15.46 20.64
C GLY A 4 5.14 15.57 19.40
N SER A 5 5.37 16.61 18.58
CA SER A 5 4.63 16.80 17.33
C SER A 5 4.79 15.57 16.46
N VAL A 6 3.69 14.89 16.14
CA VAL A 6 3.69 13.82 15.13
C VAL A 6 4.10 14.46 13.79
N PRO A 7 5.19 14.00 13.15
CA PRO A 7 5.60 14.47 11.82
C PRO A 7 4.43 14.33 10.85
N GLY A 8 3.99 15.42 10.23
CA GLY A 8 2.78 15.46 9.39
C GLY A 8 3.03 16.07 8.02
N PHE A 9 2.30 15.62 7.00
CA PHE A 9 2.52 16.01 5.61
C PHE A 9 1.22 16.23 4.86
N LEU A 10 1.17 17.23 3.99
CA LEU A 10 0.08 17.43 3.05
C LEU A 10 0.24 16.53 1.83
N VAL A 11 -0.73 15.65 1.61
CA VAL A 11 -0.81 14.77 0.45
C VAL A 11 -2.10 15.06 -0.31
N GLY A 12 -1.98 15.44 -1.58
CA GLY A 12 -3.11 15.53 -2.49
C GLY A 12 -3.35 14.21 -3.21
N GLY A 13 -4.62 13.80 -3.35
CA GLY A 13 -4.95 12.58 -4.10
C GLY A 13 -6.36 12.05 -3.85
N PRO A 14 -6.69 10.88 -4.39
CA PRO A 14 -7.97 10.24 -4.15
C PRO A 14 -8.04 9.72 -2.71
N PHE A 15 -9.13 10.05 -2.03
CA PHE A 15 -9.55 9.35 -0.83
C PHE A 15 -10.41 8.16 -1.25
N ALA A 16 -9.87 6.97 -1.05
CA ALA A 16 -10.48 5.73 -1.47
C ALA A 16 -11.29 5.12 -0.32
N ARG A 17 -12.37 4.39 -0.63
CA ARG A 17 -13.19 3.69 0.36
C ARG A 17 -13.12 2.19 0.12
N ALA A 18 -12.66 1.45 1.12
CA ALA A 18 -12.69 -0.01 1.14
C ALA A 18 -14.11 -0.53 1.38
N ALA A 19 -14.42 -1.69 0.79
CA ALA A 19 -15.63 -2.44 1.10
C ALA A 19 -15.69 -2.84 2.59
N ALA A 20 -16.89 -3.05 3.13
CA ALA A 20 -17.13 -3.23 4.57
C ALA A 20 -16.88 -4.64 5.13
N ALA A 21 -16.70 -5.64 4.27
CA ALA A 21 -16.55 -7.06 4.62
C ALA A 21 -15.07 -7.49 4.60
N PRO A 22 -14.68 -8.57 5.31
CA PRO A 22 -13.32 -9.10 5.23
C PRO A 22 -12.92 -9.38 3.78
N PRO A 23 -11.61 -9.37 3.45
CA PRO A 23 -11.13 -9.69 2.10
C PRO A 23 -11.74 -11.03 1.72
N VAL A 24 -12.57 -11.00 0.68
CA VAL A 24 -13.31 -12.19 0.29
C VAL A 24 -12.33 -13.03 -0.53
N PRO A 25 -11.97 -14.25 -0.10
CA PRO A 25 -11.35 -15.19 -1.01
C PRO A 25 -12.46 -15.63 -1.95
N SER A 26 -12.77 -14.88 -2.99
CA SER A 26 -14.03 -15.11 -3.72
C SER A 26 -13.94 -14.92 -5.21
N VAL A 27 -14.19 -16.05 -5.86
CA VAL A 27 -14.88 -16.33 -7.13
C VAL A 27 -15.86 -15.25 -7.64
N ALA A 28 -16.32 -14.29 -6.83
CA ALA A 28 -17.23 -13.21 -7.23
C ALA A 28 -16.58 -11.80 -7.31
N ALA A 29 -15.32 -11.63 -6.89
CA ALA A 29 -14.62 -10.36 -7.05
C ALA A 29 -13.95 -10.32 -8.43
N GLU A 30 -14.16 -9.24 -9.19
CA GLU A 30 -13.47 -9.01 -10.48
C GLU A 30 -11.93 -9.01 -10.28
N LEU A 31 -11.43 -8.67 -9.08
CA LEU A 31 -10.02 -8.76 -8.73
C LEU A 31 -9.71 -10.00 -7.88
N THR A 32 -8.77 -10.79 -8.35
CA THR A 32 -8.18 -11.92 -7.62
C THR A 32 -6.70 -11.67 -7.35
N VAL A 33 -6.15 -12.38 -6.37
CA VAL A 33 -4.70 -12.39 -6.11
C VAL A 33 -4.22 -13.80 -5.83
N SER A 34 -3.04 -14.11 -6.34
CA SER A 34 -2.26 -15.31 -6.03
C SER A 34 -0.81 -14.93 -5.77
N TRP A 35 0.00 -15.88 -5.31
CA TRP A 35 1.42 -15.66 -5.12
C TRP A 35 2.24 -16.90 -5.45
N SER A 36 3.51 -16.68 -5.75
CA SER A 36 4.53 -17.72 -5.86
C SER A 36 5.84 -17.24 -5.23
N TRP A 37 6.68 -18.17 -4.81
CA TRP A 37 8.06 -17.83 -4.47
C TRP A 37 8.78 -17.26 -5.70
N HIS A 38 9.47 -16.13 -5.52
CA HIS A 38 10.36 -15.57 -6.53
C HIS A 38 11.81 -15.90 -6.18
N ASP A 39 12.18 -15.70 -4.92
CA ASP A 39 13.44 -16.15 -4.33
C ASP A 39 13.14 -16.60 -2.88
N PRO A 40 12.97 -17.92 -2.65
CA PRO A 40 12.70 -18.46 -1.31
C PRO A 40 13.83 -18.16 -0.32
N ALA A 41 15.09 -18.17 -0.76
CA ALA A 41 16.25 -17.98 0.10
C ALA A 41 16.35 -16.51 0.56
N GLY A 42 16.02 -15.58 -0.32
CA GLY A 42 15.90 -14.15 -0.02
C GLY A 42 14.55 -13.76 0.63
N GLY A 43 13.64 -14.72 0.84
CA GLY A 43 12.34 -14.45 1.45
C GLY A 43 11.41 -13.59 0.60
N LEU A 44 11.51 -13.72 -0.72
CA LEU A 44 10.86 -12.86 -1.71
C LEU A 44 9.77 -13.62 -2.47
N VAL A 45 8.56 -13.08 -2.45
CA VAL A 45 7.42 -13.61 -3.19
C VAL A 45 6.99 -12.66 -4.30
N ALA A 46 6.41 -13.22 -5.35
CA ALA A 46 5.72 -12.47 -6.39
C ALA A 46 4.22 -12.58 -6.16
N TRP A 47 3.57 -11.45 -5.89
CA TRP A 47 2.11 -11.33 -5.92
C TRP A 47 1.64 -11.12 -7.34
N LYS A 48 0.63 -11.87 -7.77
CA LYS A 48 -0.03 -11.70 -9.07
C LYS A 48 -1.48 -11.31 -8.85
N PHE A 49 -1.85 -10.14 -9.34
CA PHE A 49 -3.22 -9.65 -9.38
C PHE A 49 -3.80 -9.92 -10.77
N GLU A 50 -5.06 -10.31 -10.81
CA GLU A 50 -5.80 -10.46 -12.06
C GLU A 50 -7.13 -9.74 -11.95
N ASN A 51 -7.50 -9.00 -13.01
CA ASN A 51 -8.83 -8.45 -13.17
C ASN A 51 -9.57 -9.26 -14.23
N THR A 52 -10.46 -10.15 -13.80
CA THR A 52 -11.28 -10.98 -14.69
C THR A 52 -12.49 -10.24 -15.25
N GLY A 53 -12.80 -9.06 -14.71
CA GLY A 53 -13.85 -8.18 -15.20
C GLY A 53 -13.47 -7.45 -16.48
N THR A 54 -14.43 -6.72 -17.06
CA THR A 54 -14.24 -5.94 -18.29
C THR A 54 -13.90 -4.48 -18.04
N ARG A 55 -13.97 -4.02 -16.79
CA ARG A 55 -13.75 -2.61 -16.39
C ARG A 55 -12.56 -2.50 -15.44
N PRO A 56 -11.92 -1.32 -15.35
CA PRO A 56 -10.89 -1.08 -14.36
C PRO A 56 -11.41 -1.28 -12.94
N ALA A 57 -10.62 -1.95 -12.11
CA ALA A 57 -10.92 -2.19 -10.71
C ALA A 57 -9.68 -1.89 -9.86
N THR A 58 -9.91 -1.39 -8.64
CA THR A 58 -8.87 -1.11 -7.66
C THR A 58 -9.06 -1.97 -6.42
N GLY A 59 -7.96 -2.53 -5.92
CA GLY A 59 -7.95 -3.34 -4.71
C GLY A 59 -6.77 -3.06 -3.80
N LEU A 60 -6.89 -3.52 -2.55
CA LEU A 60 -5.79 -3.61 -1.59
C LEU A 60 -5.44 -5.08 -1.40
N LEU A 61 -4.15 -5.36 -1.26
CA LEU A 61 -3.70 -6.68 -0.85
C LEU A 61 -3.79 -6.81 0.67
N PHE A 62 -4.57 -7.78 1.14
CA PHE A 62 -4.56 -8.26 2.52
C PHE A 62 -3.83 -9.60 2.59
N ARG A 63 -2.90 -9.73 3.54
CA ARG A 63 -2.15 -10.96 3.81
C ARG A 63 -1.63 -10.92 5.25
N ASN A 64 -1.47 -12.08 5.87
CA ASN A 64 -0.89 -12.25 7.20
C ASN A 64 -1.53 -11.32 8.26
N GLY A 65 -2.83 -11.03 8.13
CA GLY A 65 -3.58 -10.20 9.07
C GLY A 65 -3.54 -8.67 8.83
N TYR A 66 -2.84 -8.18 7.80
CA TYR A 66 -2.74 -6.73 7.53
C TYR A 66 -2.68 -6.38 6.03
N TYR A 67 -2.82 -5.09 5.72
CA TYR A 67 -2.79 -4.57 4.34
C TYR A 67 -1.38 -4.19 3.89
N PHE A 68 -1.02 -4.56 2.65
CA PHE A 68 0.27 -4.23 2.08
C PHE A 68 0.45 -2.73 1.90
N GLY A 69 1.64 -2.22 2.25
CA GLY A 69 1.94 -0.81 2.26
C GLY A 69 1.77 -0.16 3.64
N ASN A 70 0.90 -0.67 4.52
CA ASN A 70 0.50 0.07 5.72
C ASN A 70 1.58 0.19 6.80
N ALA A 71 2.39 -0.85 7.01
CA ALA A 71 3.33 -0.87 8.14
C ALA A 71 4.52 0.07 7.97
N PHE A 72 5.02 0.22 6.74
CA PHE A 72 6.30 0.88 6.45
C PHE A 72 6.23 1.88 5.30
N TRP A 73 5.04 2.43 5.02
CA TRP A 73 4.84 3.43 3.97
C TRP A 73 5.80 4.63 4.01
N PRO A 74 6.27 5.15 5.17
CA PRO A 74 7.22 6.25 5.16
C PRO A 74 8.55 5.86 4.51
N VAL A 75 8.98 4.60 4.66
CA VAL A 75 10.22 4.10 4.05
C VAL A 75 10.05 3.96 2.54
N TYR A 76 8.93 3.41 2.09
CA TYR A 76 8.64 3.24 0.65
C TYR A 76 8.64 4.56 -0.12
N LEU A 77 8.15 5.64 0.48
CA LEU A 77 8.14 6.96 -0.14
C LEU A 77 9.49 7.69 -0.05
N ALA A 78 10.26 7.44 1.00
CA ALA A 78 11.54 8.11 1.21
C ALA A 78 12.61 7.64 0.23
N HIS A 79 12.59 6.35 -0.11
CA HIS A 79 13.69 5.75 -0.83
C HIS A 79 13.37 5.50 -2.32
N PRO A 80 14.15 6.10 -3.26
CA PRO A 80 13.87 6.00 -4.69
C PRO A 80 13.84 4.57 -5.26
N SER A 81 14.54 3.62 -4.63
CA SER A 81 14.58 2.21 -5.07
C SER A 81 13.19 1.55 -5.09
N PHE A 82 12.28 1.95 -4.18
CA PHE A 82 10.91 1.43 -4.16
C PHE A 82 10.02 2.04 -5.24
N ARG A 83 10.43 3.17 -5.85
CA ARG A 83 9.72 3.87 -6.93
C ARG A 83 8.25 4.17 -6.60
N THR A 84 7.93 4.17 -5.32
CA THR A 84 6.60 4.34 -4.79
C THR A 84 6.31 5.83 -4.68
N ARG A 85 5.08 6.20 -5.03
CA ARG A 85 4.58 7.58 -4.95
C ARG A 85 3.17 7.58 -4.40
N TRP A 86 2.70 8.74 -3.96
CA TRP A 86 1.28 8.92 -3.70
C TRP A 86 0.47 8.77 -4.99
N ALA A 87 -0.66 8.08 -4.89
CA ALA A 87 -1.64 8.00 -5.97
C ALA A 87 -2.21 9.39 -6.22
N THR A 88 -2.18 9.84 -7.47
CA THR A 88 -2.86 11.06 -7.93
C THR A 88 -4.21 10.74 -8.56
N SER A 89 -4.40 9.48 -9.01
CA SER A 89 -5.63 8.94 -9.60
C SER A 89 -5.70 7.43 -9.36
N LEU A 90 -6.87 6.82 -9.59
CA LEU A 90 -7.04 5.36 -9.66
C LEU A 90 -6.95 4.91 -11.13
N SER A 91 -5.77 5.07 -11.72
CA SER A 91 -5.50 4.66 -13.11
C SER A 91 -4.86 3.27 -13.15
N PRO A 92 -5.15 2.43 -14.17
CA PRO A 92 -4.49 1.14 -14.33
C PRO A 92 -2.96 1.22 -14.23
N LEU A 93 -2.37 0.27 -13.52
CA LEU A 93 -0.93 0.16 -13.36
C LEU A 93 -0.28 -0.24 -14.68
N VAL A 94 0.86 0.37 -14.96
CA VAL A 94 1.70 -0.02 -16.10
C VAL A 94 2.58 -1.18 -15.66
N ASP A 95 2.54 -2.27 -16.42
CA ASP A 95 3.45 -3.40 -16.20
C ASP A 95 4.82 -3.08 -16.83
N ARG A 96 5.85 -3.06 -15.99
CA ARG A 96 7.26 -2.90 -16.36
C ARG A 96 8.06 -4.17 -16.13
N GLY A 97 7.40 -5.26 -15.74
CA GLY A 97 8.01 -6.50 -15.26
C GLY A 97 8.04 -6.55 -13.73
N VAL A 98 7.91 -7.75 -13.16
CA VAL A 98 7.71 -7.96 -11.71
C VAL A 98 8.78 -7.31 -10.82
N ALA A 99 10.05 -7.31 -11.24
CA ALA A 99 11.16 -6.65 -10.54
C ALA A 99 11.15 -5.13 -10.68
N GLU A 100 10.51 -4.61 -11.73
CA GLU A 100 10.45 -3.19 -12.05
C GLU A 100 9.12 -2.53 -11.65
N ASN A 101 8.15 -3.33 -11.26
CA ASN A 101 6.81 -2.91 -10.89
C ASN A 101 6.77 -2.24 -9.52
N ALA A 102 6.05 -1.13 -9.43
CA ALA A 102 5.81 -0.40 -8.20
C ALA A 102 4.38 0.14 -8.17
N ALA A 103 3.69 -0.05 -7.05
CA ALA A 103 2.34 0.44 -6.84
C ALA A 103 2.37 1.80 -6.12
N PRO A 104 1.41 2.70 -6.40
CA PRO A 104 1.27 3.92 -5.63
C PRO A 104 0.61 3.63 -4.27
N LEU A 105 0.93 4.45 -3.26
CA LEU A 105 0.26 4.47 -1.97
C LEU A 105 -0.94 5.42 -2.01
N GLY A 106 -1.98 5.11 -1.25
CA GLY A 106 -3.12 6.00 -1.09
C GLY A 106 -3.74 5.92 0.30
N LEU A 107 -4.50 6.97 0.63
CA LEU A 107 -5.29 7.02 1.86
C LEU A 107 -6.62 6.29 1.65
N VAL A 108 -6.85 5.26 2.47
CA VAL A 108 -8.02 4.39 2.38
C VAL A 108 -8.86 4.49 3.64
N GLY A 109 -10.14 4.82 3.48
CA GLY A 109 -11.13 4.81 4.54
C GLY A 109 -11.87 3.47 4.64
N PHE A 110 -12.03 2.98 5.86
CA PHE A 110 -12.85 1.82 6.22
C PHE A 110 -14.13 2.30 6.94
N PRO A 111 -15.16 1.44 7.06
CA PRO A 111 -16.25 1.68 8.00
C PRO A 111 -15.74 1.96 9.42
N GLY A 112 -16.51 2.72 10.21
CA GLY A 112 -16.12 3.08 11.58
C GLY A 112 -15.02 4.14 11.67
N ASN A 113 -14.87 5.01 10.66
CA ASN A 113 -13.89 6.10 10.60
C ASN A 113 -12.40 5.70 10.63
N ARG A 114 -12.08 4.41 10.57
CA ARG A 114 -10.70 3.94 10.44
C ARG A 114 -10.11 4.35 9.09
N ARG A 115 -8.87 4.83 9.09
CA ARG A 115 -8.12 5.22 7.88
C ARG A 115 -6.73 4.60 7.92
N ILE A 116 -6.25 4.12 6.79
CA ILE A 116 -4.90 3.57 6.65
C ILE A 116 -4.25 4.11 5.37
N VAL A 117 -2.93 3.99 5.31
CA VAL A 117 -2.18 4.11 4.06
C VAL A 117 -1.95 2.69 3.54
N ALA A 118 -2.18 2.44 2.25
CA ALA A 118 -1.93 1.14 1.65
C ALA A 118 -1.60 1.28 0.17
N PHE A 119 -0.96 0.26 -0.41
CA PHE A 119 -0.76 0.19 -1.85
C PHE A 119 -2.10 0.01 -2.56
N LEU A 120 -2.28 0.76 -3.66
CA LEU A 120 -3.47 0.70 -4.50
C LEU A 120 -3.16 -0.06 -5.79
N PHE A 121 -3.77 -1.23 -5.97
CA PHE A 121 -3.60 -2.06 -7.16
C PHE A 121 -4.77 -1.82 -8.10
N THR A 122 -4.60 -0.92 -9.07
CA THR A 122 -5.62 -0.66 -10.10
C THR A 122 -5.25 -1.41 -11.37
N LEU A 123 -6.11 -2.32 -11.83
CA LEU A 123 -5.89 -3.10 -13.04
C LEU A 123 -6.95 -2.76 -14.08
N ALA A 124 -6.59 -2.69 -15.35
CA ALA A 124 -7.54 -2.63 -16.45
C ALA A 124 -8.36 -3.93 -16.52
N GLY A 125 -9.54 -3.90 -17.15
CA GLY A 125 -10.32 -5.12 -17.36
C GLY A 125 -9.55 -6.15 -18.19
N GLY A 126 -9.63 -7.42 -17.83
CA GLY A 126 -8.95 -8.53 -18.51
C GLY A 126 -7.43 -8.54 -18.38
N SER A 127 -6.85 -7.72 -17.49
CA SER A 127 -5.39 -7.60 -17.32
C SER A 127 -4.89 -8.30 -16.07
N SER A 128 -3.58 -8.55 -16.05
CA SER A 128 -2.86 -9.04 -14.87
C SER A 128 -1.66 -8.14 -14.59
N TRP A 129 -1.24 -8.09 -13.35
CA TRP A 129 -0.11 -7.27 -12.91
C TRP A 129 0.55 -7.89 -11.68
N SER A 130 1.85 -7.71 -11.49
CA SER A 130 2.59 -8.37 -10.41
C SER A 130 3.57 -7.46 -9.68
N ILE A 131 3.88 -7.78 -8.43
CA ILE A 131 4.86 -7.06 -7.61
C ILE A 131 5.58 -8.01 -6.67
N LEU A 132 6.84 -7.71 -6.38
CA LEU A 132 7.62 -8.42 -5.37
C LEU A 132 7.35 -7.87 -3.97
N GLU A 133 7.26 -8.77 -3.00
CA GLU A 133 7.25 -8.43 -1.57
C GLU A 133 8.25 -9.34 -0.82
N GLY A 134 9.13 -8.73 -0.04
CA GLY A 134 10.07 -9.45 0.83
C GLY A 134 9.53 -9.64 2.25
N GLY A 135 10.24 -10.40 3.05
CA GLY A 135 9.92 -10.61 4.47
C GLY A 135 9.18 -11.92 4.76
N PHE A 136 9.28 -12.90 3.86
CA PHE A 136 8.69 -14.23 4.04
C PHE A 136 9.79 -15.28 4.22
N SER A 137 9.40 -16.46 4.69
CA SER A 137 10.27 -17.65 4.73
C SER A 137 9.43 -18.91 4.54
N GLU A 138 10.04 -20.07 4.35
CA GLU A 138 9.29 -21.33 4.29
C GLU A 138 8.52 -21.61 5.59
N ALA A 139 9.04 -21.18 6.75
CA ALA A 139 8.37 -21.30 8.04
C ALA A 139 7.25 -20.26 8.25
N GLN A 140 7.27 -19.17 7.49
CA GLN A 140 6.30 -18.08 7.55
C GLN A 140 5.96 -17.61 6.12
N PRO A 141 5.26 -18.44 5.33
CA PRO A 141 4.86 -18.07 3.99
C PRO A 141 3.72 -17.03 4.03
N PRO A 142 3.35 -16.42 2.89
CA PRO A 142 2.14 -15.64 2.81
C PRO A 142 0.88 -16.48 3.05
N GLU A 143 0.01 -16.00 3.94
CA GLU A 143 -1.23 -16.64 4.35
C GLU A 143 -2.42 -15.67 4.29
N GLY A 144 -3.63 -16.21 4.10
CA GLY A 144 -4.86 -15.43 4.09
C GLY A 144 -4.89 -14.34 3.02
N ALA A 145 -4.20 -14.57 1.89
CA ALA A 145 -4.11 -13.64 0.79
C ALA A 145 -5.49 -13.35 0.19
N GLY A 146 -5.82 -12.08 0.04
CA GLY A 146 -7.06 -11.65 -0.58
C GLY A 146 -7.02 -10.20 -1.03
N VAL A 147 -7.95 -9.85 -1.92
CA VAL A 147 -8.11 -8.48 -2.40
C VAL A 147 -9.32 -7.85 -1.72
N THR A 148 -9.14 -6.69 -1.11
CA THR A 148 -10.26 -5.85 -0.66
C THR A 148 -10.56 -4.80 -1.73
N PRO A 149 -11.74 -4.82 -2.36
CA PRO A 149 -12.10 -3.83 -3.36
C PRO A 149 -12.17 -2.42 -2.78
N VAL A 150 -11.74 -1.45 -3.58
CA VAL A 150 -11.70 -0.04 -3.24
C VAL A 150 -12.32 0.80 -4.34
N THR A 151 -13.10 1.80 -3.94
CA THR A 151 -13.71 2.77 -4.85
C THR A 151 -13.28 4.20 -4.51
N ARG A 152 -13.11 5.06 -5.52
CA ARG A 152 -12.82 6.49 -5.30
C ARG A 152 -14.04 7.14 -4.64
N ARG A 153 -13.83 7.75 -3.46
CA ARG A 153 -14.90 8.47 -2.74
C ARG A 153 -14.87 9.97 -3.01
N ARG A 154 -13.68 10.58 -2.95
CA ARG A 154 -13.46 12.02 -3.21
C ARG A 154 -12.00 12.28 -3.52
N GLU A 155 -11.67 13.49 -3.97
CA GLU A 155 -10.31 14.03 -3.97
C GLU A 155 -10.15 15.06 -2.85
N GLY A 156 -8.92 15.25 -2.40
CA GLY A 156 -8.60 16.29 -1.43
C GLY A 156 -7.13 16.28 -1.03
N ALA A 157 -6.77 17.27 -0.22
CA ALA A 157 -5.51 17.31 0.50
C ALA A 157 -5.69 16.78 1.92
N PHE A 158 -4.74 15.97 2.39
CA PHE A 158 -4.80 15.32 3.69
C PHE A 158 -3.50 15.53 4.45
N CYS A 159 -3.59 15.88 5.73
CA CYS A 159 -2.45 15.81 6.65
C CYS A 159 -2.31 14.36 7.13
N ILE A 160 -1.22 13.70 6.77
CA ILE A 160 -0.90 12.34 7.21
C ILE A 160 0.30 12.39 8.14
N GLY A 161 0.17 11.81 9.33
CA GLY A 161 1.29 11.59 10.24
C GLY A 161 1.73 10.14 10.26
N PHE A 162 2.98 9.88 10.63
CA PHE A 162 3.51 8.53 10.83
C PHE A 162 4.22 8.40 12.18
N ASP A 163 4.31 7.16 12.66
CA ASP A 163 5.07 6.82 13.86
C ASP A 163 6.53 6.54 13.47
N PRO A 164 7.51 7.33 13.92
CA PRO A 164 8.93 7.09 13.64
C PRO A 164 9.41 5.70 14.08
N ALA A 165 8.76 5.06 15.06
CA ALA A 165 9.10 3.71 15.48
C ALA A 165 8.95 2.69 14.34
N GLN A 166 8.05 2.93 13.36
CA GLN A 166 7.91 2.07 12.19
C GLN A 166 9.14 2.09 11.29
N VAL A 167 9.80 3.24 11.16
CA VAL A 167 11.05 3.39 10.40
C VAL A 167 12.17 2.62 11.09
N THR A 168 12.31 2.79 12.40
CA THR A 168 13.30 2.05 13.19
C THR A 168 13.07 0.54 13.11
N ALA A 169 11.82 0.09 13.18
CA ALA A 169 11.48 -1.32 13.05
C ALA A 169 11.85 -1.87 11.66
N TRP A 170 11.65 -1.10 10.58
CA TRP A 170 12.08 -1.50 9.24
C TRP A 170 13.60 -1.72 9.19
N ASP A 171 14.38 -0.74 9.63
CA ASP A 171 15.85 -0.79 9.58
C ASP A 171 16.36 -1.98 10.42
N GLN A 172 15.75 -2.26 11.56
CA GLN A 172 16.07 -3.43 12.39
C GLN A 172 15.72 -4.76 11.70
N GLN A 173 14.55 -4.85 11.07
CA GLN A 173 14.12 -6.09 10.41
C GLN A 173 14.92 -6.39 9.14
N THR A 174 15.26 -5.35 8.38
CA THR A 174 15.91 -5.48 7.08
C THR A 174 17.42 -5.30 7.12
N GLN A 175 17.97 -4.97 8.30
CA GLN A 175 19.38 -4.63 8.49
C GLN A 175 19.83 -3.49 7.55
N THR A 176 18.94 -2.53 7.31
CA THR A 176 19.21 -1.36 6.48
C THR A 176 19.35 -0.08 7.32
N ARG A 177 19.62 1.04 6.64
CA ARG A 177 19.65 2.40 7.23
C ARG A 177 18.94 3.38 6.29
N LEU A 178 17.80 2.96 5.74
CA LEU A 178 17.09 3.73 4.71
C LEU A 178 16.43 4.98 5.32
N GLY A 179 16.16 4.94 6.62
CA GLY A 179 15.42 6.02 7.29
C GLY A 179 13.99 6.13 6.75
N GLY A 180 13.35 7.24 7.09
CA GLY A 180 11.94 7.48 6.76
C GLY A 180 11.73 8.76 5.99
N PHE A 181 10.50 8.97 5.54
CA PHE A 181 10.11 10.18 4.83
C PHE A 181 10.30 11.39 5.75
N ALA A 182 11.09 12.37 5.33
CA ALA A 182 11.45 13.52 6.16
C ALA A 182 10.28 14.51 6.25
N PRO A 183 9.74 14.87 7.45
CA PRO A 183 8.64 15.84 7.64
C PRO A 183 8.72 17.06 6.72
N ASN A 184 7.66 17.33 5.96
CA ASN A 184 7.47 18.60 5.24
C ASN A 184 6.82 19.60 6.21
N PRO A 185 7.06 20.92 6.11
CA PRO A 185 6.76 21.87 7.18
C PRO A 185 5.25 21.91 7.48
N PRO A 186 4.86 22.28 8.73
CA PRO A 186 3.47 22.25 9.16
C PRO A 186 2.58 23.12 8.25
N PRO A 187 1.30 22.78 8.04
CA PRO A 187 0.37 23.69 7.39
C PRO A 187 0.44 25.04 8.11
N SER A 188 0.65 26.11 7.35
CA SER A 188 0.76 27.47 7.89
C SER A 188 -0.44 27.73 8.81
N ARG A 189 -0.16 28.23 10.03
CA ARG A 189 -1.22 28.68 10.95
C ARG A 189 -2.09 29.71 10.19
N PRO A 190 -3.42 29.62 10.25
CA PRO A 190 -4.25 30.73 9.79
C PRO A 190 -3.89 31.95 10.64
N SER A 191 -3.54 33.04 9.97
CA SER A 191 -3.35 34.35 10.60
C SER A 191 -4.61 34.73 11.35
N ARG A 192 -4.47 34.98 12.65
CA ARG A 192 -5.44 35.74 13.44
C ARG A 192 -5.00 37.19 13.48
#